data_AF-A0A8H7VGR0-F1
#
_entry.id   AF-A0A8H7VGR0-F1
#
_cell.length_a   1.000
_cell.length_b   1.000
_cell.length_c   1.000
_cell.angle_alpha   90.00
_cell.angle_beta   90.00
_cell.angle_gamma   90.00
#
_symmetry.space_group_name_H-M   'P 1'
#
loop_
_entity.id
_entity.type
_entity.pdbx_description
1 polymer ?
#
loop_
_entity_poly.entity_id
_entity_poly.type
_entity_poly.pdbx_seq_one_letter_code
_entity_poly.pdbx_strand_id
1 'polypeptide(L)'
;MSFLSGFKKNLNRAGQSIKQRTGGSDRTMDSEFEEEYDRFKSLEKKSEKLAKESKGYLDSMRAMTTAQVRIAQTMEGFYDESAPMGPAGAEYRRVIEKLDEEARSSLDAAYRATVLEPLGRYCSYFPEVNEAIKRRQKKLADYDSARSKVRKLVDKPSEDPQRLPRAEQEANLAREMYENINTIIVNDLPKIIELRVPYIDPSFEALVKCQLRFSQTSYEQLEGLRHHFPPNNETADNRVDDVLQQMRELTICASIFAANRDEFLRRPTARAHFWKEPHDNVLAGIDLEAKLLGTWLGITKQGRFAALTNFREPNFRGQVSRGVLVRDFLCGNESVHAAIENVVNHKIEFGGFNLVYFDLSKSPTDMAYCTNREDQQVRDLKPGVIYGLSNSILTNPWPKVKKGEALLADILKNNPESDEDTMVELLFDLLRTSEPMNDTTNITQVFSDLSERICIPKFDFPADLAEPTYATKTSTVVLVDHENRVTFVERDWHDENLSPFSPGAYEDISHRFTLEK
;
A
#
# COMPACT_ATOMS: atom_id res chain seq x y z
N MET A 1 17.68 -24.66 45.79
CA MET A 1 16.55 -24.53 46.76
C MET A 1 17.01 -24.44 48.22
N SER A 2 17.87 -25.36 48.71
CA SER A 2 18.41 -25.32 50.10
C SER A 2 19.17 -24.02 50.44
N PHE A 3 20.02 -23.55 49.53
CA PHE A 3 20.81 -22.33 49.70
C PHE A 3 19.96 -21.06 49.92
N LEU A 4 18.91 -20.85 49.11
CA LEU A 4 18.03 -19.68 49.18
C LEU A 4 17.10 -19.70 50.42
N SER A 5 16.70 -20.88 50.87
CA SER A 5 15.98 -21.04 52.15
C SER A 5 16.89 -20.69 53.34
N GLY A 6 18.18 -21.05 53.26
CA GLY A 6 19.21 -20.66 54.22
C GLY A 6 19.45 -19.14 54.24
N PHE A 7 19.55 -18.52 53.07
CA PHE A 7 19.69 -17.06 52.92
C PHE A 7 18.55 -16.29 53.62
N LYS A 8 17.31 -16.68 53.34
CA LYS A 8 16.10 -16.11 53.96
C LYS A 8 16.09 -16.23 55.48
N LYS A 9 16.48 -17.40 56.02
CA LYS A 9 16.57 -17.64 57.46
C LYS A 9 17.65 -16.78 58.12
N ASN A 10 18.80 -16.62 57.47
CA ASN A 10 19.92 -15.83 57.99
C ASN A 10 19.62 -14.33 57.98
N LEU A 11 18.96 -13.80 56.93
CA LEU A 11 18.53 -12.40 56.87
C LEU A 11 17.47 -12.03 57.90
N ASN A 12 16.54 -12.94 58.19
CA ASN A 12 15.50 -12.69 59.20
C ASN A 12 16.04 -12.70 60.64
N ARG A 13 17.16 -13.36 60.90
CA ARG A 13 17.85 -13.32 62.21
C ARG A 13 18.58 -11.99 62.47
N ALA A 14 18.95 -11.26 61.43
CA ALA A 14 19.73 -10.02 61.54
C ALA A 14 18.87 -8.75 61.82
N GLY A 15 17.53 -8.87 61.92
CA GLY A 15 16.64 -7.71 61.89
C GLY A 15 15.80 -7.47 63.16
N GLN A 16 16.29 -6.64 64.09
CA GLN A 16 15.45 -5.81 64.97
C GLN A 16 16.06 -4.41 65.22
N SER A 17 15.20 -3.38 65.16
CA SER A 17 15.33 -1.96 65.60
C SER A 17 15.69 -0.80 64.61
N ILE A 18 14.65 0.05 64.41
CA ILE A 18 14.42 1.55 64.46
C ILE A 18 15.05 2.53 63.40
N LYS A 19 14.52 3.78 63.38
CA LYS A 19 14.25 4.82 62.33
C LYS A 19 15.11 6.10 62.45
N GLN A 20 15.27 6.80 61.30
CA GLN A 20 15.53 8.25 61.04
C GLN A 20 16.84 8.84 61.64
N ARG A 21 17.56 9.81 61.03
CA ARG A 21 17.24 11.00 60.21
C ARG A 21 18.50 11.46 59.45
N THR A 22 18.28 12.33 58.45
CA THR A 22 19.21 12.89 57.44
C THR A 22 20.29 13.85 57.95
N GLY A 23 21.47 13.83 57.31
CA GLY A 23 22.36 15.00 57.20
C GLY A 23 23.87 14.70 57.31
N GLY A 24 24.57 14.72 56.16
CA GLY A 24 26.01 14.95 55.97
C GLY A 24 26.98 14.14 56.85
N SER A 25 27.43 12.98 56.36
CA SER A 25 28.48 12.18 57.02
C SER A 25 29.49 11.57 56.03
N ASP A 26 30.69 11.33 56.55
CA ASP A 26 31.77 10.57 55.91
C ASP A 26 31.25 9.23 55.39
N ARG A 27 31.32 9.06 54.06
CA ARG A 27 30.73 7.94 53.34
C ARG A 27 31.68 6.74 53.34
N THR A 28 31.22 5.60 53.81
CA THR A 28 31.98 4.34 53.70
C THR A 28 32.02 3.86 52.24
N MET A 29 33.19 3.50 51.71
CA MET A 29 33.34 2.94 50.37
C MET A 29 33.50 1.41 50.44
N ASP A 30 32.61 0.66 49.80
CA ASP A 30 32.63 -0.80 49.74
C ASP A 30 32.74 -1.26 48.28
N SER A 31 33.96 -1.23 47.74
CA SER A 31 34.23 -1.48 46.31
C SER A 31 33.85 -2.90 45.87
N GLU A 32 33.96 -3.88 46.76
CA GLU A 32 33.65 -5.29 46.49
C GLU A 32 32.13 -5.50 46.37
N PHE A 33 31.35 -4.84 47.23
CA PHE A 33 29.90 -4.85 47.12
C PHE A 33 29.41 -4.16 45.84
N GLU A 34 29.94 -2.99 45.49
CA GLU A 34 29.43 -2.20 44.36
C GLU A 34 29.60 -2.94 43.02
N GLU A 35 30.73 -3.63 42.82
CA GLU A 35 30.95 -4.42 41.60
C GLU A 35 29.92 -5.56 41.46
N GLU A 36 29.71 -6.34 42.52
CA GLU A 36 28.72 -7.43 42.51
C GLU A 36 27.28 -6.92 42.46
N TYR A 37 27.01 -5.75 43.06
CA TYR A 37 25.72 -5.08 42.98
C TYR A 37 25.38 -4.67 41.55
N ASP A 38 26.31 -4.05 40.82
CA ASP A 38 26.11 -3.68 39.44
C ASP A 38 25.88 -4.91 38.54
N ARG A 39 26.64 -5.99 38.77
CA ARG A 39 26.44 -7.27 38.08
C ARG A 39 25.05 -7.84 38.36
N PHE A 40 24.60 -7.83 39.62
CA PHE A 40 23.27 -8.28 40.02
C PHE A 40 22.15 -7.44 39.36
N LYS A 41 22.23 -6.10 39.41
CA LYS A 41 21.20 -5.23 38.80
C LYS A 41 21.15 -5.38 37.28
N SER A 42 22.30 -5.53 36.63
CA SER A 42 22.38 -5.83 35.20
C SER A 42 21.71 -7.17 34.85
N LEU A 43 21.95 -8.20 35.66
CA LEU A 43 21.36 -9.52 35.49
C LEU A 43 19.84 -9.50 35.71
N GLU A 44 19.36 -8.89 36.80
CA GLU A 44 17.93 -8.72 37.10
C GLU A 44 17.19 -8.10 35.92
N LYS A 45 17.66 -6.94 35.44
CA LYS A 45 17.04 -6.22 34.32
C LYS A 45 16.97 -7.09 33.06
N LYS A 46 18.04 -7.85 32.76
CA LYS A 46 18.10 -8.72 31.58
C LYS A 46 17.15 -9.92 31.73
N SER A 47 17.10 -10.54 32.91
CA SER A 47 16.25 -11.69 33.19
C SER A 47 14.76 -11.33 33.18
N GLU A 48 14.38 -10.19 33.77
CA GLU A 48 12.99 -9.71 33.71
C GLU A 48 12.56 -9.37 32.29
N LYS A 49 13.43 -8.72 31.52
CA LYS A 49 13.19 -8.47 30.10
C LYS A 49 13.03 -9.79 29.35
N LEU A 50 13.94 -10.75 29.52
CA LEU A 50 13.87 -12.06 28.87
C LEU A 50 12.56 -12.79 29.20
N ALA A 51 12.13 -12.79 30.46
CA ALA A 51 10.86 -13.42 30.86
C ALA A 51 9.66 -12.75 30.18
N LYS A 52 9.65 -11.41 30.08
CA LYS A 52 8.61 -10.65 29.39
C LYS A 52 8.57 -10.98 27.90
N GLU A 53 9.70 -10.90 27.21
CA GLU A 53 9.79 -11.18 25.76
C GLU A 53 9.47 -12.65 25.45
N SER A 54 9.90 -13.59 26.30
CA SER A 54 9.60 -15.02 26.14
C SER A 54 8.10 -15.31 26.24
N LYS A 55 7.39 -14.59 27.13
CA LYS A 55 5.93 -14.67 27.21
C LYS A 55 5.28 -14.06 25.97
N GLY A 56 5.73 -12.87 25.55
CA GLY A 56 5.25 -12.21 24.35
C GLY A 56 5.38 -13.08 23.10
N TYR A 57 6.50 -13.80 22.96
CA TYR A 57 6.71 -14.77 21.89
C TYR A 57 5.61 -15.84 21.85
N LEU A 58 5.31 -16.48 22.99
CA LEU A 58 4.25 -17.51 23.04
C LEU A 58 2.87 -16.94 22.68
N ASP A 59 2.56 -15.73 23.15
CA ASP A 59 1.30 -15.05 22.82
C ASP A 59 1.21 -14.71 21.32
N SER A 60 2.31 -14.26 20.70
CA SER A 60 2.39 -14.02 19.26
C SER A 60 2.22 -15.30 18.43
N MET A 61 2.81 -16.41 18.86
CA MET A 61 2.67 -17.70 18.19
C MET A 61 1.20 -18.16 18.15
N ARG A 62 0.49 -18.04 19.28
CA ARG A 62 -0.95 -18.34 19.35
C ARG A 62 -1.79 -17.44 18.45
N ALA A 63 -1.48 -16.14 18.43
CA ALA A 63 -2.18 -15.18 17.59
C ALA A 63 -1.98 -15.49 16.10
N MET A 64 -0.76 -15.86 15.70
CA MET A 64 -0.41 -16.26 14.35
C MET A 64 -1.19 -17.50 13.92
N THR A 65 -1.15 -18.60 14.67
CA THR A 65 -1.86 -19.84 14.28
C THR A 65 -3.36 -19.62 14.20
N THR A 66 -3.94 -18.87 15.14
CA THR A 66 -5.36 -18.51 15.10
C THR A 66 -5.72 -17.66 13.87
N ALA A 67 -4.84 -16.74 13.46
CA ALA A 67 -5.04 -15.95 12.25
C ALA A 67 -4.96 -16.83 10.99
N GLN A 68 -4.05 -17.80 10.94
CA GLN A 68 -3.96 -18.77 9.85
C GLN A 68 -5.25 -19.57 9.71
N VAL A 69 -5.85 -20.05 10.82
CA VAL A 69 -7.14 -20.76 10.76
C VAL A 69 -8.24 -19.90 10.13
N ARG A 70 -8.35 -18.63 10.54
CA ARG A 70 -9.35 -17.71 9.95
C ARG A 70 -9.16 -17.53 8.44
N ILE A 71 -7.90 -17.33 8.01
CA ILE A 71 -7.58 -17.23 6.58
C ILE A 71 -8.01 -18.50 5.85
N ALA A 72 -7.70 -19.68 6.40
CA ALA A 72 -8.02 -20.95 5.77
C ALA A 72 -9.53 -21.20 5.65
N GLN A 73 -10.30 -20.84 6.69
CA GLN A 73 -11.77 -20.89 6.66
C GLN A 73 -12.37 -19.95 5.61
N THR A 74 -11.86 -18.72 5.52
CA THR A 74 -12.31 -17.76 4.50
C THR A 74 -11.94 -18.23 3.10
N MET A 75 -10.73 -18.75 2.90
CA MET A 75 -10.27 -19.23 1.59
C MET A 75 -11.08 -20.40 1.07
N GLU A 76 -11.35 -21.40 1.91
CA GLU A 76 -12.20 -22.51 1.51
C GLU A 76 -13.62 -22.03 1.14
N GLY A 77 -14.17 -21.02 1.83
CA GLY A 77 -15.48 -20.45 1.53
C GLY A 77 -15.63 -19.83 0.13
N PHE A 78 -14.52 -19.53 -0.57
CA PHE A 78 -14.55 -19.07 -1.95
C PHE A 78 -14.67 -20.18 -3.00
N TYR A 79 -14.46 -21.45 -2.61
CA TYR A 79 -14.48 -22.58 -3.52
C TYR A 79 -15.64 -23.51 -3.17
N ASP A 80 -16.58 -23.68 -4.10
CA ASP A 80 -17.56 -24.76 -4.01
C ASP A 80 -16.93 -26.12 -4.41
N GLU A 81 -17.67 -27.23 -4.22
CA GLU A 81 -17.19 -28.58 -4.56
C GLU A 81 -16.88 -28.77 -6.05
N SER A 82 -17.35 -27.86 -6.92
CA SER A 82 -17.12 -27.91 -8.37
C SER A 82 -15.91 -27.10 -8.82
N ALA A 83 -15.41 -26.21 -7.95
CA ALA A 83 -14.28 -25.35 -8.26
C ALA A 83 -12.98 -26.17 -8.38
N PRO A 84 -12.12 -25.91 -9.38
CA PRO A 84 -10.86 -26.63 -9.58
C PRO A 84 -9.93 -26.63 -8.36
N MET A 85 -9.99 -25.57 -7.55
CA MET A 85 -9.17 -25.40 -6.34
C MET A 85 -9.90 -25.78 -5.03
N GLY A 86 -11.15 -26.25 -5.11
CA GLY A 86 -11.94 -26.67 -3.93
C GLY A 86 -11.24 -27.73 -3.08
N PRO A 87 -10.72 -28.83 -3.64
CA PRO A 87 -9.98 -29.84 -2.88
C PRO A 87 -8.72 -29.29 -2.20
N ALA A 88 -8.04 -28.35 -2.84
CA ALA A 88 -6.85 -27.70 -2.27
C ALA A 88 -7.21 -26.77 -1.11
N GLY A 89 -8.31 -26.01 -1.23
CA GLY A 89 -8.83 -25.16 -0.16
C GLY A 89 -9.26 -25.95 1.08
N ALA A 90 -9.98 -27.06 0.89
CA ALA A 90 -10.41 -27.93 1.99
C ALA A 90 -9.23 -28.59 2.73
N GLU A 91 -8.23 -29.09 1.98
CA GLU A 91 -7.04 -29.69 2.60
C GLU A 91 -6.18 -28.63 3.29
N TYR A 92 -6.06 -27.42 2.72
CA TYR A 92 -5.39 -26.30 3.37
C TYR A 92 -6.02 -25.97 4.73
N ARG A 93 -7.36 -25.87 4.82
CA ARG A 93 -8.05 -25.67 6.10
C ARG A 93 -7.70 -26.77 7.10
N ARG A 94 -7.82 -28.04 6.70
CA ARG A 94 -7.56 -29.19 7.56
C ARG A 94 -6.12 -29.17 8.11
N VAL A 95 -5.15 -28.87 7.26
CA VAL A 95 -3.73 -28.79 7.61
C VAL A 95 -3.47 -27.66 8.62
N ILE A 96 -4.03 -26.47 8.38
CA ILE A 96 -3.84 -25.31 9.26
C ILE A 96 -4.53 -25.50 10.62
N GLU A 97 -5.74 -26.08 10.67
CA GLU A 97 -6.41 -26.42 11.93
C GLU A 97 -5.59 -27.40 12.77
N LYS A 98 -4.97 -28.39 12.13
CA LYS A 98 -4.09 -29.33 12.80
C LYS A 98 -2.84 -28.64 13.37
N LEU A 99 -2.21 -27.75 12.62
CA LEU A 99 -1.05 -26.98 13.09
C LEU A 99 -1.38 -26.12 14.31
N ASP A 100 -2.55 -25.48 14.29
CA ASP A 100 -3.04 -24.68 15.39
C ASP A 100 -3.34 -25.53 16.65
N GLU A 101 -3.91 -26.73 16.48
CA GLU A 101 -4.11 -27.68 17.58
C GLU A 101 -2.78 -28.19 18.16
N GLU A 102 -1.80 -28.53 17.33
CA GLU A 102 -0.47 -28.96 17.78
C GLU A 102 0.28 -27.83 18.51
N ALA A 103 0.11 -26.59 18.06
CA ALA A 103 0.65 -25.41 18.73
C ALA A 103 0.03 -25.21 20.13
N ARG A 104 -1.28 -25.40 20.28
CA ARG A 104 -1.97 -25.27 21.58
C ARG A 104 -1.68 -26.43 22.53
N SER A 105 -1.69 -27.66 22.02
CA SER A 105 -1.64 -28.87 22.85
C SER A 105 -0.22 -29.30 23.22
N SER A 106 0.74 -29.19 22.29
CA SER A 106 2.11 -29.69 22.49
C SER A 106 3.11 -28.57 22.75
N LEU A 107 3.15 -27.56 21.89
CA LEU A 107 4.13 -26.47 22.01
C LEU A 107 3.87 -25.62 23.26
N ASP A 108 2.62 -25.24 23.50
CA ASP A 108 2.26 -24.35 24.60
C ASP A 108 2.65 -24.90 25.97
N ALA A 109 2.24 -26.15 26.25
CA ALA A 109 2.52 -26.82 27.51
C ALA A 109 4.03 -27.01 27.71
N ALA A 110 4.74 -27.47 26.68
CA ALA A 110 6.18 -27.67 26.73
C ALA A 110 6.92 -26.35 26.98
N TYR A 111 6.58 -25.29 26.25
CA TYR A 111 7.22 -23.98 26.37
C TYR A 111 6.98 -23.34 27.73
N ARG A 112 5.74 -23.43 28.26
CA ARG A 112 5.43 -22.93 29.61
C ARG A 112 6.27 -23.61 30.67
N ALA A 113 6.28 -24.94 30.68
CA ALA A 113 6.96 -25.73 31.70
C ALA A 113 8.49 -25.61 31.64
N THR A 114 9.06 -25.48 30.43
CA THR A 114 10.52 -25.52 30.23
C THR A 114 11.18 -24.17 30.07
N VAL A 115 10.43 -23.11 29.73
CA VAL A 115 10.97 -21.75 29.52
C VAL A 115 10.34 -20.75 30.48
N LEU A 116 9.01 -20.61 30.49
CA LEU A 116 8.36 -19.52 31.26
C LEU A 116 8.40 -19.75 32.76
N GLU A 117 8.11 -20.97 33.22
CA GLU A 117 8.11 -21.29 34.65
C GLU A 117 9.51 -21.19 35.28
N PRO A 118 10.59 -21.73 34.69
CA PRO A 118 11.94 -21.56 35.22
C PRO A 118 12.39 -20.09 35.25
N LEU A 119 12.16 -19.33 34.17
CA LEU A 119 12.51 -17.91 34.13
C LEU A 119 11.71 -17.10 35.16
N GLY A 120 10.41 -17.36 35.28
CA GLY A 120 9.55 -16.73 36.27
C GLY A 120 9.99 -17.06 37.71
N ARG A 121 10.34 -18.32 37.97
CA ARG A 121 10.88 -18.75 39.27
C ARG A 121 12.20 -18.05 39.56
N TYR A 122 13.10 -17.94 38.58
CA TYR A 122 14.36 -17.22 38.75
C TYR A 122 14.13 -15.74 39.07
N CYS A 123 13.26 -15.06 38.32
CA CYS A 123 12.93 -13.66 38.54
C CYS A 123 12.24 -13.40 39.88
N SER A 124 11.48 -14.38 40.41
CA SER A 124 10.80 -14.25 41.70
C SER A 124 11.75 -14.07 42.89
N TYR A 125 13.05 -14.33 42.74
CA TYR A 125 14.04 -14.14 43.80
C TYR A 125 14.54 -12.69 43.90
N PHE A 126 14.50 -11.91 42.81
CA PHE A 126 15.07 -10.56 42.81
C PHE A 126 14.43 -9.62 43.83
N PRO A 127 13.10 -9.60 44.05
CA PRO A 127 12.49 -8.73 45.06
C PRO A 127 13.02 -8.97 46.47
N GLU A 128 13.26 -10.23 46.85
CA GLU A 128 13.78 -10.57 48.18
C GLU A 128 15.25 -10.14 48.35
N VAL A 129 16.05 -10.28 47.30
CA VAL A 129 17.46 -9.83 47.28
C VAL A 129 17.54 -8.29 47.33
N ASN A 130 16.70 -7.59 46.57
CA ASN A 130 16.62 -6.13 46.60
C ASN A 130 16.24 -5.61 48.00
N GLU A 131 15.29 -6.24 48.68
CA GLU A 131 14.93 -5.85 50.05
C GLU A 131 16.06 -6.11 51.04
N ALA A 132 16.86 -7.17 50.86
CA ALA A 132 18.07 -7.40 51.65
C ALA A 132 19.11 -6.28 51.43
N ILE A 133 19.37 -5.93 50.17
CA ILE A 133 20.29 -4.84 49.80
C ILE A 133 19.84 -3.51 50.39
N LYS A 134 18.54 -3.21 50.34
CA LYS A 134 17.95 -2.00 50.94
C LYS A 134 18.12 -1.97 52.46
N ARG A 135 17.98 -3.12 53.14
CA ARG A 135 18.27 -3.24 54.59
C ARG A 135 19.74 -2.95 54.89
N ARG A 136 20.67 -3.50 54.08
CA ARG A 136 22.11 -3.21 54.17
C ARG A 136 22.41 -1.72 54.03
N GLN A 137 21.88 -1.09 52.98
CA GLN A 137 22.08 0.35 52.73
C GLN A 137 21.58 1.20 53.90
N LYS A 138 20.44 0.84 54.50
CA LYS A 138 19.94 1.50 55.70
C LYS A 138 20.92 1.35 56.88
N LYS A 139 21.45 0.16 57.13
CA LYS A 139 22.40 -0.08 58.22
C LYS A 139 23.75 0.59 58.01
N LEU A 140 24.20 0.70 56.76
CA LEU A 140 25.38 1.51 56.42
C LEU A 140 25.16 2.99 56.75
N ALA A 141 23.99 3.54 56.41
CA ALA A 141 23.66 4.92 56.74
C ALA A 141 23.55 5.16 58.27
N ASP A 142 22.97 4.22 59.01
CA ASP A 142 22.92 4.25 60.48
C ASP A 142 24.35 4.28 61.07
N TYR A 143 25.25 3.41 60.56
CA TYR A 143 26.66 3.36 60.97
C TYR A 143 27.43 4.64 60.63
N ASP A 144 27.33 5.14 59.40
CA ASP A 144 28.00 6.38 58.97
C ASP A 144 27.54 7.60 59.81
N SER A 145 26.25 7.64 60.18
CA SER A 145 25.68 8.67 61.06
C SER A 145 26.25 8.58 62.49
N ALA A 146 26.29 7.38 63.07
CA ALA A 146 26.86 7.15 64.40
C ALA A 146 28.36 7.47 64.44
N ARG A 147 29.11 7.07 63.40
CA ARG A 147 30.54 7.40 63.25
C ARG A 147 30.78 8.92 63.16
N SER A 148 29.98 9.63 62.38
CA SER A 148 30.04 11.10 62.28
C SER A 148 29.75 11.79 63.62
N LYS A 149 28.82 11.26 64.41
CA LYS A 149 28.50 11.75 65.76
C LYS A 149 29.68 11.57 66.72
N VAL A 150 30.37 10.42 66.69
CA VAL A 150 31.60 10.18 67.47
C VAL A 150 32.68 11.18 67.06
N ARG A 151 32.96 11.31 65.74
CA ARG A 151 33.96 12.26 65.23
C ARG A 151 33.72 13.69 65.72
N LYS A 152 32.47 14.18 65.65
CA LYS A 152 32.11 15.52 66.14
C LYS A 152 32.35 15.70 67.64
N LEU A 153 32.12 14.66 68.46
CA LEU A 153 32.38 14.68 69.90
C LEU A 153 33.87 14.58 70.24
N VAL A 154 34.67 13.96 69.37
CA VAL A 154 36.15 13.95 69.47
C VAL A 154 36.71 15.33 69.11
N ASP A 155 36.28 15.91 67.99
CA ASP A 155 36.73 17.21 67.51
C ASP A 155 36.30 18.36 68.44
N LYS A 156 35.10 18.24 69.04
CA LYS A 156 34.56 19.19 70.02
C LYS A 156 34.03 18.44 71.26
N PRO A 157 34.87 18.24 72.28
CA PRO A 157 34.51 17.54 73.51
C PRO A 157 33.31 18.18 74.23
N SER A 158 32.45 17.33 74.78
CA SER A 158 31.27 17.72 75.57
C SER A 158 31.66 17.93 77.03
N GLU A 159 30.97 18.83 77.73
CA GLU A 159 31.12 19.01 79.19
C GLU A 159 30.69 17.77 79.99
N ASP A 160 29.74 16.98 79.45
CA ASP A 160 29.37 15.66 79.98
C ASP A 160 30.39 14.58 79.56
N PRO A 161 31.19 14.02 80.49
CA PRO A 161 32.19 12.99 80.20
C PRO A 161 31.61 11.65 79.73
N GLN A 162 30.31 11.39 79.99
CA GLN A 162 29.64 10.15 79.59
C GLN A 162 29.11 10.18 78.16
N ARG A 163 29.08 11.36 77.52
CA ARG A 163 28.46 11.53 76.20
C ARG A 163 29.25 10.89 75.07
N LEU A 164 30.58 10.96 75.13
CA LEU A 164 31.47 10.32 74.15
C LEU A 164 31.44 8.78 74.27
N PRO A 165 31.63 8.17 75.46
CA PRO A 165 31.50 6.71 75.62
C PRO A 165 30.17 6.13 75.15
N ARG A 166 29.05 6.82 75.41
CA ARG A 166 27.73 6.38 74.91
C ARG A 166 27.63 6.44 73.38
N ALA A 167 28.18 7.47 72.75
CA ALA A 167 28.20 7.58 71.29
C ALA A 167 29.11 6.53 70.63
N GLU A 168 30.23 6.19 71.27
CA GLU A 168 31.12 5.09 70.84
C GLU A 168 30.43 3.73 70.94
N GLN A 169 29.70 3.48 72.03
CA GLN A 169 28.90 2.25 72.18
C GLN A 169 27.81 2.15 71.11
N GLU A 170 27.10 3.25 70.82
CA GLU A 170 26.10 3.34 69.75
C GLU A 170 26.72 3.06 68.36
N ALA A 171 27.90 3.63 68.08
CA ALA A 171 28.62 3.40 66.83
C ALA A 171 29.11 1.96 66.68
N ASN A 172 29.58 1.32 67.76
CA ASN A 172 29.99 -0.08 67.75
C ASN A 172 28.82 -1.03 67.48
N LEU A 173 27.66 -0.80 68.11
CA LEU A 173 26.44 -1.57 67.84
C LEU A 173 25.98 -1.39 66.38
N ALA A 174 26.00 -0.17 65.85
CA ALA A 174 25.65 0.10 64.46
C ALA A 174 26.63 -0.58 63.48
N ARG A 175 27.92 -0.61 63.80
CA ARG A 175 28.96 -1.31 63.04
C ARG A 175 28.70 -2.81 62.97
N GLU A 176 28.47 -3.47 64.10
CA GLU A 176 28.19 -4.91 64.15
C GLU A 176 26.92 -5.27 63.34
N MET A 177 25.86 -4.46 63.46
CA MET A 177 24.63 -4.68 62.67
C MET A 177 24.88 -4.55 61.16
N TYR A 178 25.66 -3.56 60.74
CA TYR A 178 26.03 -3.38 59.34
C TYR A 178 26.93 -4.51 58.84
N GLU A 179 28.04 -4.81 59.53
CA GLU A 179 29.02 -5.83 59.14
C GLU A 179 28.36 -7.22 58.99
N ASN A 180 27.42 -7.56 59.88
CA ASN A 180 26.67 -8.81 59.81
C ASN A 180 25.86 -8.93 58.49
N ILE A 181 25.10 -7.89 58.13
CA ILE A 181 24.32 -7.91 56.88
C ILE A 181 25.24 -7.78 55.67
N ASN A 182 26.27 -6.94 55.75
CA ASN A 182 27.25 -6.74 54.69
C ASN A 182 27.91 -8.05 54.28
N THR A 183 28.41 -8.80 55.27
CA THR A 183 29.08 -10.08 55.07
C THR A 183 28.16 -11.10 54.41
N ILE A 184 26.88 -11.16 54.81
CA ILE A 184 25.91 -12.06 54.17
C ILE A 184 25.73 -11.69 52.69
N ILE A 185 25.51 -10.41 52.39
CA ILE A 185 25.21 -9.97 51.02
C ILE A 185 26.43 -10.13 50.10
N VAL A 186 27.61 -9.68 50.52
CA VAL A 186 28.85 -9.81 49.73
C VAL A 186 29.15 -11.28 49.40
N ASN A 187 28.92 -12.20 50.34
CA ASN A 187 29.16 -13.64 50.12
C ASN A 187 28.08 -14.33 49.26
N ASP A 188 26.84 -13.85 49.28
CA ASP A 188 25.72 -14.55 48.67
C ASP A 188 25.29 -13.96 47.32
N LEU A 189 25.60 -12.69 47.04
CA LEU A 189 25.30 -12.05 45.75
C LEU A 189 25.97 -12.77 44.56
N PRO A 190 27.26 -13.17 44.61
CA PRO A 190 27.88 -13.95 43.54
C PRO A 190 27.19 -15.29 43.32
N LYS A 191 26.78 -15.98 44.40
CA LYS A 191 26.08 -17.27 44.32
C LYS A 191 24.70 -17.12 43.71
N ILE A 192 23.99 -16.02 43.99
CA ILE A 192 22.70 -15.70 43.36
C ILE A 192 22.90 -15.43 41.86
N ILE A 193 23.99 -14.75 41.48
CA ILE A 193 24.35 -14.52 40.08
C ILE A 193 24.68 -15.85 39.37
N GLU A 194 25.36 -16.79 40.03
CA GLU A 194 25.67 -18.13 39.50
C GLU A 194 24.43 -18.99 39.27
N LEU A 195 23.37 -18.81 40.06
CA LEU A 195 22.10 -19.49 39.82
C LEU A 195 21.49 -19.19 38.45
N ARG A 196 21.95 -18.17 37.72
CA ARG A 196 21.49 -17.95 36.35
C ARG A 196 21.71 -19.18 35.46
N VAL A 197 22.82 -19.90 35.64
CA VAL A 197 23.22 -21.04 34.79
C VAL A 197 22.17 -22.17 34.84
N PRO A 198 21.85 -22.76 36.01
CA PRO A 198 20.88 -23.86 36.08
C PRO A 198 19.43 -23.47 35.74
N TYR A 199 19.09 -22.19 35.64
CA TYR A 199 17.77 -21.73 35.23
C TYR A 199 17.74 -21.32 33.75
N ILE A 200 18.72 -20.54 33.29
CA ILE A 200 18.73 -19.95 31.94
C ILE A 200 19.22 -20.95 30.90
N ASP A 201 20.29 -21.69 31.15
CA ASP A 201 20.86 -22.60 30.14
C ASP A 201 19.86 -23.67 29.66
N PRO A 202 19.18 -24.43 30.54
CA PRO A 202 18.18 -25.39 30.08
C PRO A 202 16.95 -24.71 29.46
N SER A 203 16.58 -23.51 29.93
CA SER A 203 15.47 -22.75 29.33
C SER A 203 15.80 -22.28 27.92
N PHE A 204 17.05 -21.86 27.68
CA PHE A 204 17.51 -21.43 26.37
C PHE A 204 17.58 -22.60 25.39
N GLU A 205 18.10 -23.76 25.83
CA GLU A 205 18.09 -24.97 25.02
C GLU A 205 16.66 -25.41 24.69
N ALA A 206 15.76 -25.39 25.68
CA ALA A 206 14.36 -25.76 25.49
C ALA A 206 13.62 -24.78 24.56
N LEU A 207 13.91 -23.48 24.65
CA LEU A 207 13.39 -22.45 23.74
C LEU A 207 13.74 -22.79 22.29
N VAL A 208 15.02 -23.02 21.99
CA VAL A 208 15.48 -23.35 20.64
C VAL A 208 14.84 -24.65 20.13
N LYS A 209 14.75 -25.68 20.99
CA LYS A 209 14.11 -26.96 20.63
C LYS A 209 12.62 -26.81 20.34
N CYS A 210 11.90 -25.99 21.12
CA CYS A 210 10.49 -25.69 20.89
C CYS A 210 10.29 -24.97 19.54
N GLN A 211 11.14 -23.98 19.24
CA GLN A 211 11.12 -23.25 17.96
C GLN A 211 11.38 -24.19 16.78
N LEU A 212 12.45 -24.98 16.85
CA LEU A 212 12.81 -25.93 15.80
C LEU A 212 11.69 -26.92 15.52
N ARG A 213 11.11 -27.52 16.57
CA ARG A 213 10.02 -28.48 16.44
C ARG A 213 8.80 -27.85 15.76
N PHE A 214 8.40 -26.65 16.19
CA PHE A 214 7.28 -25.96 15.57
C PHE A 214 7.52 -25.68 14.08
N SER A 215 8.71 -25.19 13.72
CA SER A 215 9.08 -24.89 12.33
C SER A 215 9.12 -26.15 11.47
N GLN A 216 9.69 -27.25 11.96
CA GLN A 216 9.73 -28.53 11.24
C GLN A 216 8.34 -29.07 10.98
N THR A 217 7.49 -29.11 12.01
CA THR A 217 6.11 -29.57 11.87
C THR A 217 5.32 -28.67 10.92
N SER A 218 5.49 -27.35 11.01
CA SER A 218 4.86 -26.40 10.07
C SER A 218 5.28 -26.65 8.64
N TYR A 219 6.57 -26.87 8.39
CA TYR A 219 7.09 -27.17 7.07
C TYR A 219 6.54 -28.49 6.52
N GLU A 220 6.60 -29.58 7.29
CA GLU A 220 6.12 -30.90 6.86
C GLU A 220 4.63 -30.89 6.52
N GLN A 221 3.82 -30.21 7.33
CA GLN A 221 2.38 -30.07 7.10
C GLN A 221 2.09 -29.25 5.83
N LEU A 222 2.78 -28.12 5.62
CA LEU A 222 2.56 -27.26 4.45
C LEU A 222 3.13 -27.86 3.15
N GLU A 223 4.28 -28.52 3.20
CA GLU A 223 4.87 -29.20 2.03
C GLU A 223 3.94 -30.29 1.49
N GLY A 224 3.21 -30.97 2.39
CA GLY A 224 2.19 -31.96 2.01
C GLY A 224 1.08 -31.39 1.11
N LEU A 225 0.81 -30.09 1.18
CA LEU A 225 -0.20 -29.43 0.34
C LEU A 225 0.24 -29.27 -1.12
N ARG A 226 1.54 -29.33 -1.41
CA ARG A 226 2.09 -29.03 -2.73
C ARG A 226 1.46 -29.86 -3.84
N HIS A 227 1.08 -31.10 -3.53
CA HIS A 227 0.45 -32.03 -4.48
C HIS A 227 -1.00 -31.68 -4.84
N HIS A 228 -1.66 -30.83 -4.06
CA HIS A 228 -3.02 -30.36 -4.33
C HIS A 228 -3.05 -29.10 -5.21
N PHE A 229 -1.89 -28.49 -5.47
CA PHE A 229 -1.76 -27.37 -6.40
C PHE A 229 -1.33 -27.84 -7.80
N PRO A 230 -1.65 -27.07 -8.85
CA PRO A 230 -1.22 -27.39 -10.21
C PRO A 230 0.30 -27.60 -10.32
N PRO A 231 0.77 -28.58 -11.11
CA PRO A 231 2.18 -28.99 -11.15
C PRO A 231 3.15 -27.84 -11.45
N ASN A 232 4.29 -27.86 -10.74
CA ASN A 232 5.33 -26.83 -10.73
C ASN A 232 6.48 -27.17 -11.69
N ASN A 233 6.63 -26.43 -12.79
CA ASN A 233 7.82 -26.50 -13.64
C ASN A 233 8.79 -25.30 -13.48
N GLU A 234 8.47 -24.33 -12.60
CA GLU A 234 9.26 -23.10 -12.46
C GLU A 234 9.58 -22.74 -11.01
N THR A 235 10.61 -21.92 -10.81
CA THR A 235 11.04 -21.42 -9.50
C THR A 235 9.97 -20.53 -8.86
N ALA A 236 9.81 -20.64 -7.53
CA ALA A 236 8.75 -19.95 -6.79
C ALA A 236 8.68 -18.43 -7.01
N ASP A 237 9.84 -17.77 -7.21
CA ASP A 237 9.90 -16.31 -7.43
C ASP A 237 9.28 -15.89 -8.78
N ASN A 238 9.56 -16.60 -9.87
CA ASN A 238 8.98 -16.29 -11.19
C ASN A 238 7.45 -16.40 -11.18
N ARG A 239 6.91 -17.39 -10.44
CA ARG A 239 5.46 -17.59 -10.34
C ARG A 239 4.79 -16.53 -9.47
N VAL A 240 5.46 -16.01 -8.44
CA VAL A 240 4.92 -14.89 -7.65
C VAL A 240 4.80 -13.67 -8.56
N ASP A 241 5.82 -13.37 -9.36
CA ASP A 241 5.78 -12.26 -10.31
C ASP A 241 4.72 -12.47 -11.40
N ASP A 242 4.58 -13.68 -11.96
CA ASP A 242 3.55 -14.00 -12.95
C ASP A 242 2.13 -13.93 -12.39
N VAL A 243 1.90 -14.42 -11.17
CA VAL A 243 0.59 -14.33 -10.52
C VAL A 243 0.29 -12.87 -10.16
N LEU A 244 1.27 -12.10 -9.68
CA LEU A 244 1.11 -10.68 -9.45
C LEU A 244 0.83 -9.92 -10.75
N GLN A 245 1.44 -10.32 -11.86
CA GLN A 245 1.18 -9.76 -13.17
C GLN A 245 -0.23 -10.10 -13.66
N GLN A 246 -0.66 -11.37 -13.54
CA GLN A 246 -2.03 -11.79 -13.83
C GLN A 246 -3.05 -11.05 -12.96
N MET A 247 -2.75 -10.84 -11.67
CA MET A 247 -3.59 -10.06 -10.77
C MET A 247 -3.64 -8.57 -11.14
N ARG A 248 -2.54 -8.00 -11.64
CA ARG A 248 -2.50 -6.62 -12.17
C ARG A 248 -3.28 -6.48 -13.47
N GLU A 249 -3.39 -7.55 -14.25
CA GLU A 249 -4.18 -7.61 -15.49
C GLU A 249 -5.69 -7.77 -15.23
N LEU A 250 -6.12 -7.98 -13.98
CA LEU A 250 -7.53 -7.95 -13.57
C LEU A 250 -8.10 -6.51 -13.48
N THR A 251 -7.63 -5.60 -14.32
CA THR A 251 -8.25 -4.29 -14.52
C THR A 251 -9.66 -4.47 -15.06
N ILE A 252 -10.61 -3.63 -14.64
CA ILE A 252 -12.02 -3.75 -15.08
C ILE A 252 -12.19 -3.49 -16.58
N CYS A 253 -11.26 -2.77 -17.22
CA CYS A 253 -11.32 -2.42 -18.64
C CYS A 253 -10.07 -2.91 -19.40
N ALA A 254 -10.27 -3.62 -20.51
CA ALA A 254 -9.24 -4.04 -21.45
C ALA A 254 -8.86 -2.92 -22.44
N SER A 255 -9.78 -2.01 -22.77
CA SER A 255 -9.52 -0.84 -23.62
C SER A 255 -10.30 0.38 -23.14
N ILE A 256 -9.65 1.55 -23.16
CA ILE A 256 -10.20 2.82 -22.67
C ILE A 256 -9.94 3.90 -23.73
N PHE A 257 -11.01 4.56 -24.16
CA PHE A 257 -10.95 5.71 -25.06
C PHE A 257 -11.70 6.88 -24.44
N ALA A 258 -11.11 8.07 -24.48
CA ALA A 258 -11.71 9.31 -23.97
C ALA A 258 -11.36 10.45 -24.94
N ALA A 259 -12.35 11.16 -25.44
CA ALA A 259 -12.16 12.17 -26.49
C ALA A 259 -13.04 13.40 -26.31
N ASN A 260 -12.49 14.58 -26.60
CA ASN A 260 -13.21 15.84 -26.72
C ASN A 260 -13.45 16.20 -28.19
N ARG A 261 -14.64 16.72 -28.48
CA ARG A 261 -14.98 17.31 -29.77
C ARG A 261 -15.02 18.83 -29.66
N ASP A 262 -13.92 19.46 -29.99
CA ASP A 262 -13.79 20.92 -30.06
C ASP A 262 -14.37 21.43 -31.38
N GLU A 263 -15.44 22.22 -31.34
CA GLU A 263 -16.13 22.68 -32.54
C GLU A 263 -16.93 23.97 -32.34
N PHE A 264 -17.28 24.64 -33.45
CA PHE A 264 -18.31 25.67 -33.46
C PHE A 264 -19.64 25.10 -32.97
N LEU A 265 -20.24 25.74 -31.97
CA LEU A 265 -21.40 25.19 -31.26
C LEU A 265 -22.62 25.00 -32.16
N ARG A 266 -22.78 25.87 -33.17
CA ARG A 266 -23.88 25.80 -34.14
C ARG A 266 -23.62 24.87 -35.33
N ARG A 267 -22.45 24.21 -35.41
CA ARG A 267 -22.21 23.20 -36.43
C ARG A 267 -23.23 22.06 -36.24
N PRO A 268 -24.05 21.75 -37.26
CA PRO A 268 -25.12 20.77 -37.13
C PRO A 268 -24.52 19.36 -37.03
N THR A 269 -24.91 18.62 -35.99
CA THR A 269 -24.47 17.24 -35.75
C THR A 269 -25.63 16.42 -35.20
N ALA A 270 -25.73 15.15 -35.59
CA ALA A 270 -26.54 14.19 -34.87
C ALA A 270 -25.69 13.56 -33.76
N ARG A 271 -26.29 13.39 -32.58
CA ARG A 271 -25.67 12.70 -31.44
C ARG A 271 -25.37 11.24 -31.77
N ALA A 272 -24.48 10.62 -31.01
CA ALA A 272 -24.14 9.22 -31.18
C ALA A 272 -25.38 8.33 -31.05
N HIS A 273 -25.58 7.45 -32.04
CA HIS A 273 -26.62 6.44 -32.06
C HIS A 273 -26.16 5.30 -32.97
N PHE A 274 -26.79 4.13 -32.84
CA PHE A 274 -26.64 3.09 -33.87
C PHE A 274 -27.25 3.60 -35.17
N TRP A 275 -26.47 3.59 -36.24
CA TRP A 275 -26.91 4.07 -37.54
C TRP A 275 -28.04 3.20 -38.12
N LYS A 276 -28.65 3.64 -39.22
CA LYS A 276 -29.69 2.87 -39.90
C LYS A 276 -29.07 1.78 -40.79
N GLU A 277 -29.85 0.76 -41.11
CA GLU A 277 -29.48 -0.23 -42.12
C GLU A 277 -29.00 0.44 -43.43
N PRO A 278 -27.94 -0.08 -44.07
CA PRO A 278 -27.26 -1.35 -43.80
C PRO A 278 -26.09 -1.27 -42.79
N HIS A 279 -25.96 -0.17 -42.04
CA HIS A 279 -24.83 0.09 -41.12
C HIS A 279 -25.28 0.17 -39.65
N ASP A 280 -26.30 -0.60 -39.26
CA ASP A 280 -26.89 -0.63 -37.91
C ASP A 280 -25.98 -1.25 -36.84
N ASN A 281 -24.82 -1.76 -37.27
CA ASN A 281 -23.72 -2.17 -36.41
C ASN A 281 -22.80 -1.00 -35.99
N VAL A 282 -22.90 0.18 -36.62
CA VAL A 282 -22.04 1.35 -36.35
C VAL A 282 -22.68 2.24 -35.29
N LEU A 283 -21.97 2.47 -34.19
CA LEU A 283 -22.32 3.46 -33.16
C LEU A 283 -21.39 4.68 -33.27
N ALA A 284 -21.94 5.80 -33.73
CA ALA A 284 -21.18 7.04 -33.90
C ALA A 284 -22.10 8.26 -34.04
N GLY A 285 -21.59 9.46 -33.71
CA GLY A 285 -22.25 10.71 -34.09
C GLY A 285 -22.12 10.99 -35.60
N ILE A 286 -22.93 11.91 -36.13
CA ILE A 286 -22.90 12.26 -37.56
C ILE A 286 -22.69 13.77 -37.71
N ASP A 287 -21.69 14.17 -38.50
CA ASP A 287 -21.51 15.54 -38.95
C ASP A 287 -22.46 15.85 -40.12
N LEU A 288 -23.46 16.70 -39.88
CA LEU A 288 -24.53 17.02 -40.82
C LEU A 288 -24.16 18.16 -41.78
N GLU A 289 -23.04 18.85 -41.55
CA GLU A 289 -22.61 19.96 -42.42
C GLU A 289 -21.99 19.45 -43.74
N ALA A 290 -21.37 18.27 -43.72
CA ALA A 290 -20.69 17.73 -44.88
C ALA A 290 -21.68 17.11 -45.88
N LYS A 291 -21.51 17.41 -47.18
CA LYS A 291 -22.29 16.80 -48.28
C LYS A 291 -22.28 15.26 -48.28
N LEU A 292 -21.23 14.67 -47.71
CA LEU A 292 -21.04 13.21 -47.67
C LEU A 292 -21.40 12.59 -46.31
N LEU A 293 -21.79 13.37 -45.28
CA LEU A 293 -22.04 12.89 -43.91
C LEU A 293 -20.86 12.10 -43.31
N GLY A 294 -20.02 12.76 -42.52
CA GLY A 294 -18.84 12.13 -41.87
C GLY A 294 -19.04 11.87 -40.39
N THR A 295 -18.04 11.26 -39.74
CA THR A 295 -17.97 11.15 -38.28
C THR A 295 -16.55 11.40 -37.76
N TRP A 296 -16.41 11.67 -36.47
CA TRP A 296 -15.12 11.97 -35.82
C TRP A 296 -14.61 10.84 -34.94
N LEU A 297 -15.53 10.03 -34.39
CA LEU A 297 -15.23 8.88 -33.53
C LEU A 297 -16.40 7.91 -33.61
N GLY A 298 -16.10 6.61 -33.61
CA GLY A 298 -17.12 5.58 -33.52
C GLY A 298 -16.57 4.20 -33.21
N ILE A 299 -17.47 3.30 -32.85
CA ILE A 299 -17.20 1.88 -32.63
C ILE A 299 -18.29 1.03 -33.28
N THR A 300 -17.93 -0.14 -33.80
CA THR A 300 -18.91 -1.11 -34.31
C THR A 300 -19.15 -2.25 -33.33
N LYS A 301 -20.27 -2.96 -33.50
CA LYS A 301 -20.53 -4.22 -32.78
C LYS A 301 -19.45 -5.27 -33.01
N GLN A 302 -18.73 -5.23 -34.13
CA GLN A 302 -17.63 -6.16 -34.44
C GLN A 302 -16.27 -5.68 -33.90
N GLY A 303 -16.23 -4.60 -33.10
CA GLY A 303 -15.01 -4.16 -32.43
C GLY A 303 -14.12 -3.23 -33.27
N ARG A 304 -14.61 -2.70 -34.40
CA ARG A 304 -13.88 -1.69 -35.16
C ARG A 304 -14.03 -0.35 -34.48
N PHE A 305 -12.94 0.23 -34.01
CA PHE A 305 -12.92 1.57 -33.43
C PHE A 305 -12.08 2.50 -34.30
N ALA A 306 -12.57 3.72 -34.50
CA ALA A 306 -11.86 4.74 -35.24
C ALA A 306 -12.07 6.12 -34.65
N ALA A 307 -11.02 6.94 -34.68
CA ALA A 307 -11.08 8.33 -34.25
C ALA A 307 -10.13 9.22 -35.08
N LEU A 308 -10.50 10.48 -35.21
CA LEU A 308 -9.82 11.48 -36.02
C LEU A 308 -9.61 12.78 -35.23
N THR A 309 -8.42 13.38 -35.35
CA THR A 309 -8.20 14.79 -35.02
C THR A 309 -7.68 15.57 -36.22
N ASN A 310 -8.09 16.83 -36.32
CA ASN A 310 -7.74 17.70 -37.44
C ASN A 310 -6.44 18.45 -37.19
N PHE A 311 -5.66 18.79 -38.21
CA PHE A 311 -4.65 19.84 -38.09
C PHE A 311 -5.30 21.21 -38.28
N ARG A 312 -4.81 22.20 -37.50
CA ARG A 312 -5.14 23.61 -37.70
C ARG A 312 -4.02 24.26 -38.51
N GLU A 313 -4.28 24.51 -39.79
CA GLU A 313 -3.31 25.05 -40.74
C GLU A 313 -3.88 26.31 -41.40
N PRO A 314 -3.06 27.35 -41.65
CA PRO A 314 -3.53 28.60 -42.26
C PRO A 314 -4.00 28.43 -43.71
N ASN A 315 -3.52 27.41 -44.42
CA ASN A 315 -3.91 27.11 -45.81
C ASN A 315 -4.61 25.75 -45.87
N PHE A 316 -5.92 25.71 -45.66
CA PHE A 316 -6.70 24.48 -45.83
C PHE A 316 -6.68 24.01 -47.29
N ARG A 317 -6.27 22.76 -47.53
CA ARG A 317 -6.05 22.19 -48.88
C ARG A 317 -6.91 20.96 -49.22
N GLY A 318 -7.84 20.56 -48.34
CA GLY A 318 -8.66 19.36 -48.56
C GLY A 318 -9.89 19.63 -49.44
N GLN A 319 -10.16 18.75 -50.41
CA GLN A 319 -11.40 18.78 -51.19
C GLN A 319 -12.50 17.91 -50.58
N VAL A 320 -12.11 16.93 -49.74
CA VAL A 320 -13.00 15.96 -49.10
C VAL A 320 -12.98 16.15 -47.57
N SER A 321 -14.13 15.98 -46.91
CA SER A 321 -14.20 15.99 -45.45
C SER A 321 -13.46 14.80 -44.88
N ARG A 322 -12.55 15.03 -43.91
CA ARG A 322 -11.79 13.97 -43.23
C ARG A 322 -12.67 12.99 -42.46
N GLY A 323 -13.89 13.40 -42.07
CA GLY A 323 -14.81 12.52 -41.35
C GLY A 323 -15.27 11.31 -42.16
N VAL A 324 -15.09 11.32 -43.48
CA VAL A 324 -15.35 10.12 -44.31
C VAL A 324 -14.34 9.02 -44.05
N LEU A 325 -13.11 9.35 -43.63
CA LEU A 325 -12.09 8.34 -43.29
C LEU A 325 -12.54 7.46 -42.13
N VAL A 326 -13.12 8.09 -41.09
CA VAL A 326 -13.65 7.36 -39.93
C VAL A 326 -14.88 6.55 -40.35
N ARG A 327 -15.81 7.17 -41.07
CA ARG A 327 -17.03 6.51 -41.56
C ARG A 327 -16.71 5.27 -42.41
N ASP A 328 -15.85 5.41 -43.42
CA ASP A 328 -15.59 4.35 -44.40
C ASP A 328 -14.92 3.14 -43.74
N PHE A 329 -14.06 3.37 -42.74
CA PHE A 329 -13.51 2.27 -41.94
C PHE A 329 -14.57 1.59 -41.08
N LEU A 330 -15.47 2.34 -40.44
CA LEU A 330 -16.52 1.75 -39.60
C LEU A 330 -17.57 0.98 -40.42
N CYS A 331 -17.90 1.48 -41.61
CA CYS A 331 -18.84 0.85 -42.54
C CYS A 331 -18.23 -0.26 -43.40
N GLY A 332 -16.90 -0.30 -43.51
CA GLY A 332 -16.16 -1.25 -44.34
C GLY A 332 -15.82 -2.55 -43.62
N ASN A 333 -15.18 -3.47 -44.34
CA ASN A 333 -14.76 -4.80 -43.86
C ASN A 333 -13.24 -5.05 -44.00
N GLU A 334 -12.47 -4.02 -44.34
CA GLU A 334 -11.01 -4.11 -44.53
C GLU A 334 -10.26 -4.23 -43.20
N SER A 335 -9.08 -4.85 -43.20
CA SER A 335 -8.20 -4.81 -42.02
C SER A 335 -7.68 -3.39 -41.74
N VAL A 336 -7.15 -3.15 -40.54
CA VAL A 336 -6.59 -1.85 -40.14
C VAL A 336 -5.53 -1.37 -41.14
N HIS A 337 -4.54 -2.21 -41.45
CA HIS A 337 -3.46 -1.85 -42.37
C HIS A 337 -3.92 -1.66 -43.82
N ALA A 338 -4.86 -2.47 -44.30
CA ALA A 338 -5.41 -2.32 -45.66
C ALA A 338 -6.16 -0.98 -45.80
N ALA A 339 -6.97 -0.63 -44.80
CA ALA A 339 -7.66 0.65 -44.77
C ALA A 339 -6.66 1.82 -44.72
N ILE A 340 -5.61 1.73 -43.90
CA ILE A 340 -4.55 2.76 -43.84
C ILE A 340 -3.83 2.92 -45.18
N GLU A 341 -3.51 1.81 -45.86
CA GLU A 341 -2.86 1.86 -47.17
C GLU A 341 -3.72 2.64 -48.17
N ASN A 342 -5.03 2.41 -48.16
CA ASN A 342 -5.98 3.17 -48.99
C ASN A 342 -5.97 4.68 -48.64
N VAL A 343 -5.94 5.02 -47.35
CA VAL A 343 -5.83 6.41 -46.88
C VAL A 343 -4.53 7.07 -47.36
N VAL A 344 -3.40 6.36 -47.28
CA VAL A 344 -2.08 6.87 -47.71
C VAL A 344 -2.08 7.15 -49.22
N ASN A 345 -2.72 6.28 -50.02
CA ASN A 345 -2.82 6.44 -51.47
C ASN A 345 -3.66 7.66 -51.88
N HIS A 346 -4.66 8.05 -51.08
CA HIS A 346 -5.55 9.19 -51.35
C HIS A 346 -5.28 10.41 -50.46
N LYS A 347 -4.15 10.44 -49.74
CA LYS A 347 -3.84 11.45 -48.70
C LYS A 347 -3.88 12.92 -49.16
N ILE A 348 -3.71 13.16 -50.46
CA ILE A 348 -3.67 14.50 -51.08
C ILE A 348 -5.08 15.13 -51.14
N GLU A 349 -6.13 14.32 -51.10
CA GLU A 349 -7.53 14.77 -51.16
C GLU A 349 -8.01 15.42 -49.86
N PHE A 350 -7.29 15.17 -48.76
CA PHE A 350 -7.69 15.55 -47.41
C PHE A 350 -6.83 16.70 -46.85
N GLY A 351 -7.44 17.54 -46.01
CA GLY A 351 -6.71 18.45 -45.13
C GLY A 351 -5.85 17.68 -44.11
N GLY A 352 -5.01 18.36 -43.33
CA GLY A 352 -4.13 17.69 -42.37
C GLY A 352 -4.92 16.89 -41.34
N PHE A 353 -4.54 15.65 -41.05
CA PHE A 353 -5.23 14.81 -40.07
C PHE A 353 -4.29 13.92 -39.25
N ASN A 354 -4.75 13.53 -38.07
CA ASN A 354 -4.32 12.36 -37.34
C ASN A 354 -5.49 11.39 -37.26
N LEU A 355 -5.22 10.13 -37.55
CA LEU A 355 -6.22 9.08 -37.64
C LEU A 355 -5.74 7.87 -36.85
N VAL A 356 -6.64 7.24 -36.14
CA VAL A 356 -6.39 5.94 -35.53
C VAL A 356 -7.47 4.96 -35.88
N TYR A 357 -7.05 3.72 -36.14
CA TYR A 357 -7.91 2.57 -36.38
C TYR A 357 -7.49 1.43 -35.47
N PHE A 358 -8.49 0.78 -34.90
CA PHE A 358 -8.36 -0.33 -33.96
C PHE A 358 -9.35 -1.42 -34.38
N ASP A 359 -8.91 -2.66 -34.39
CA ASP A 359 -9.77 -3.85 -34.47
C ASP A 359 -9.64 -4.64 -33.16
N LEU A 360 -10.59 -4.36 -32.26
CA LEU A 360 -10.68 -4.93 -30.91
C LEU A 360 -11.10 -6.41 -30.92
N SER A 361 -11.54 -6.95 -32.06
CA SER A 361 -11.86 -8.38 -32.19
C SER A 361 -10.60 -9.27 -32.25
N LYS A 362 -9.43 -8.67 -32.52
CA LYS A 362 -8.15 -9.39 -32.65
C LYS A 362 -7.43 -9.50 -31.31
N SER A 363 -6.71 -10.61 -31.13
CA SER A 363 -5.80 -10.82 -30.00
C SER A 363 -4.41 -11.25 -30.52
N PRO A 364 -3.37 -10.40 -30.38
CA PRO A 364 -3.42 -9.02 -29.88
C PRO A 364 -4.25 -8.11 -30.78
N THR A 365 -4.79 -7.02 -30.22
CA THR A 365 -5.55 -6.01 -30.96
C THR A 365 -4.72 -5.43 -32.09
N ASP A 366 -5.30 -5.38 -33.29
CA ASP A 366 -4.70 -4.72 -34.44
C ASP A 366 -4.98 -3.21 -34.34
N MET A 367 -3.94 -2.39 -34.32
CA MET A 367 -4.06 -0.96 -34.04
C MET A 367 -2.96 -0.15 -34.72
N ALA A 368 -3.34 0.95 -35.38
CA ALA A 368 -2.39 1.80 -36.07
C ALA A 368 -2.82 3.26 -36.11
N TYR A 369 -1.79 4.12 -36.13
CA TYR A 369 -1.88 5.56 -36.29
C TYR A 369 -1.46 5.94 -37.72
N CYS A 370 -2.19 6.87 -38.33
CA CYS A 370 -1.90 7.43 -39.64
C CYS A 370 -2.00 8.96 -39.64
N THR A 371 -1.07 9.63 -40.31
CA THR A 371 -1.12 11.08 -40.60
C THR A 371 -0.60 11.40 -41.99
N ASN A 372 -1.15 12.44 -42.61
CA ASN A 372 -0.63 13.04 -43.85
C ASN A 372 0.30 14.24 -43.60
N ARG A 373 0.88 14.37 -42.39
CA ARG A 373 1.76 15.49 -41.97
C ARG A 373 3.15 15.08 -41.47
N GLU A 374 3.50 13.80 -41.56
CA GLU A 374 4.87 13.31 -41.37
C GLU A 374 5.38 12.60 -42.63
N ASP A 375 6.70 12.44 -42.75
CA ASP A 375 7.33 11.56 -43.75
C ASP A 375 7.03 10.09 -43.42
N GLN A 376 7.12 9.72 -42.14
CA GLN A 376 6.66 8.43 -41.63
C GLN A 376 5.16 8.52 -41.31
N GLN A 377 4.35 8.22 -42.32
CA GLN A 377 2.90 8.46 -42.28
C GLN A 377 2.12 7.46 -41.43
N VAL A 378 2.69 6.28 -41.19
CA VAL A 378 2.02 5.17 -40.50
C VAL A 378 2.89 4.64 -39.37
N ARG A 379 2.26 4.36 -38.22
CA ARG A 379 2.90 3.76 -37.05
C ARG A 379 1.98 2.72 -36.43
N ASP A 380 2.51 1.52 -36.22
CA ASP A 380 1.82 0.50 -35.42
C ASP A 380 1.79 0.92 -33.96
N LEU A 381 0.62 0.82 -33.35
CA LEU A 381 0.43 1.05 -31.93
C LEU A 381 0.54 -0.29 -31.18
N LYS A 382 0.72 -0.22 -29.86
CA LYS A 382 0.89 -1.41 -29.01
C LYS A 382 -0.08 -1.40 -27.84
N PRO A 383 -0.72 -2.53 -27.50
CA PRO A 383 -1.46 -2.69 -26.27
C PRO A 383 -0.62 -2.33 -25.02
N GLY A 384 -1.29 -1.82 -23.99
CA GLY A 384 -0.65 -1.46 -22.71
C GLY A 384 0.10 -0.13 -22.68
N VAL A 385 0.11 0.61 -23.80
CA VAL A 385 0.72 1.95 -23.89
C VAL A 385 -0.37 3.02 -23.94
N ILE A 386 -0.19 4.10 -23.18
CA ILE A 386 -1.06 5.28 -23.23
C ILE A 386 -0.65 6.15 -24.42
N TYR A 387 -1.61 6.49 -25.28
CA TYR A 387 -1.42 7.41 -26.39
C TYR A 387 -2.41 8.57 -26.30
N GLY A 388 -1.93 9.80 -26.48
CA GLY A 388 -2.76 10.98 -26.64
C GLY A 388 -2.63 11.60 -28.04
N LEU A 389 -3.74 12.10 -28.57
CA LEU A 389 -3.81 12.75 -29.88
C LEU A 389 -4.52 14.09 -29.79
N SER A 390 -4.04 15.07 -30.54
CA SER A 390 -4.68 16.39 -30.69
C SER A 390 -4.41 16.93 -32.10
N ASN A 391 -4.39 18.25 -32.30
CA ASN A 391 -4.11 18.87 -33.60
C ASN A 391 -2.61 18.90 -33.97
N SER A 392 -1.79 18.08 -33.30
CA SER A 392 -0.34 17.88 -33.52
C SER A 392 -0.02 16.44 -33.86
N ILE A 393 1.14 16.21 -34.46
CA ILE A 393 1.65 14.86 -34.77
C ILE A 393 1.95 14.08 -33.48
N LEU A 394 1.80 12.75 -33.52
CA LEU A 394 2.00 11.88 -32.36
C LEU A 394 3.40 12.01 -31.75
N THR A 395 4.44 12.22 -32.56
CA THR A 395 5.83 12.32 -32.09
C THR A 395 6.23 13.69 -31.53
N ASN A 396 5.44 14.72 -31.79
CA ASN A 396 5.64 16.06 -31.27
C ASN A 396 4.33 16.62 -30.71
N PRO A 397 3.85 16.05 -29.59
CA PRO A 397 2.53 16.37 -29.06
C PRO A 397 2.49 17.75 -28.41
N TRP A 398 1.35 18.42 -28.57
CA TRP A 398 1.03 19.66 -27.86
C TRP A 398 1.06 19.49 -26.33
N PRO A 399 1.30 20.57 -25.55
CA PRO A 399 1.35 20.50 -24.09
C PRO A 399 0.13 19.82 -23.46
N LYS A 400 -1.08 20.09 -23.97
CA LYS A 400 -2.31 19.46 -23.46
C LYS A 400 -2.32 17.94 -23.54
N VAL A 401 -1.67 17.38 -24.56
CA VAL A 401 -1.61 15.93 -24.76
C VAL A 401 -0.76 15.29 -23.67
N LYS A 402 0.44 15.84 -23.41
CA LYS A 402 1.31 15.37 -22.33
C LYS A 402 0.63 15.47 -20.97
N LYS A 403 -0.12 16.56 -20.73
CA LYS A 403 -0.94 16.74 -19.51
C LYS A 403 -2.03 15.66 -19.41
N GLY A 404 -2.76 15.39 -20.50
CA GLY A 404 -3.80 14.37 -20.55
C GLY A 404 -3.26 12.95 -20.34
N GLU A 405 -2.13 12.60 -20.96
CA GLU A 405 -1.47 11.30 -20.78
C GLU A 405 -1.06 11.08 -19.31
N ALA A 406 -0.49 12.10 -18.67
CA ALA A 406 -0.12 12.04 -17.26
C ALA A 406 -1.36 11.88 -16.34
N LEU A 407 -2.43 12.65 -16.59
CA LEU A 407 -3.68 12.53 -15.83
C LEU A 407 -4.31 11.14 -15.99
N LEU A 408 -4.33 10.59 -17.20
CA LEU A 408 -4.84 9.24 -17.43
C LEU A 408 -3.99 8.18 -16.72
N ALA A 409 -2.67 8.30 -16.77
CA ALA A 409 -1.77 7.40 -16.04
C ALA A 409 -2.03 7.45 -14.53
N ASP A 410 -2.25 8.64 -13.97
CA ASP A 410 -2.58 8.82 -12.55
C ASP A 410 -3.96 8.24 -12.19
N ILE A 411 -4.96 8.40 -13.06
CA ILE A 411 -6.28 7.78 -12.86
C ILE A 411 -6.16 6.26 -12.79
N LEU A 412 -5.50 5.64 -13.79
CA LEU A 412 -5.35 4.18 -13.85
C LEU A 412 -4.56 3.63 -12.68
N LYS A 413 -3.52 4.35 -12.24
CA LYS A 413 -2.67 3.94 -11.11
C LYS A 413 -3.40 4.01 -9.77
N ASN A 414 -4.21 5.05 -9.55
CA ASN A 414 -4.82 5.30 -8.25
C ASN A 414 -6.22 4.67 -8.09
N ASN A 415 -6.80 4.15 -9.18
CA ASN A 415 -8.16 3.62 -9.21
C ASN A 415 -8.25 2.22 -9.88
N PRO A 416 -7.40 1.24 -9.50
CA PRO A 416 -7.36 -0.06 -10.17
C PRO A 416 -8.64 -0.90 -9.99
N GLU A 417 -9.39 -0.65 -8.92
CA GLU A 417 -10.61 -1.40 -8.54
C GLU A 417 -11.90 -0.61 -8.78
N SER A 418 -11.83 0.55 -9.46
CA SER A 418 -13.01 1.38 -9.71
C SER A 418 -13.97 0.73 -10.69
N ASP A 419 -15.25 0.66 -10.32
CA ASP A 419 -16.32 0.19 -11.19
C ASP A 419 -16.44 1.05 -12.47
N GLU A 420 -17.18 0.52 -13.44
CA GLU A 420 -17.37 1.12 -14.76
C GLU A 420 -17.88 2.57 -14.69
N ASP A 421 -18.95 2.84 -13.93
CA ASP A 421 -19.56 4.17 -13.86
C ASP A 421 -18.60 5.18 -13.20
N THR A 422 -17.88 4.75 -12.16
CA THR A 422 -16.83 5.56 -11.53
C THR A 422 -15.71 5.89 -12.53
N MET A 423 -15.27 4.92 -13.33
CA MET A 423 -14.24 5.14 -14.35
C MET A 423 -14.72 6.12 -15.43
N VAL A 424 -15.99 6.03 -15.86
CA VAL A 424 -16.58 6.98 -16.82
C VAL A 424 -16.52 8.41 -16.30
N GLU A 425 -16.91 8.65 -15.05
CA GLU A 425 -16.88 10.00 -14.47
C GLU A 425 -15.44 10.53 -14.30
N LEU A 426 -14.49 9.68 -13.86
CA LEU A 426 -13.08 10.07 -13.78
C LEU A 426 -12.52 10.51 -15.14
N LEU A 427 -12.89 9.82 -16.21
CA LEU A 427 -12.50 10.18 -17.57
C LEU A 427 -13.18 11.45 -18.05
N PHE A 428 -14.45 11.69 -17.71
CA PHE A 428 -15.09 12.97 -17.99
C PHE A 428 -14.47 14.14 -17.22
N ASP A 429 -14.05 13.93 -15.97
CA ASP A 429 -13.33 14.95 -15.20
C ASP A 429 -11.96 15.27 -15.81
N LEU A 430 -11.22 14.25 -16.28
CA LEU A 430 -10.01 14.46 -17.09
C LEU A 430 -10.34 15.31 -18.32
N LEU A 431 -11.34 14.92 -19.09
CA LEU A 431 -11.72 15.59 -20.33
C LEU A 431 -12.21 17.02 -20.09
N ARG A 432 -12.81 17.32 -18.94
CA ARG A 432 -13.29 18.66 -18.56
C ARG A 432 -12.18 19.57 -18.02
N THR A 433 -10.94 19.07 -17.86
CA THR A 433 -9.82 19.87 -17.37
C THR A 433 -9.57 21.07 -18.29
N SER A 434 -9.77 22.27 -17.76
CA SER A 434 -9.74 23.51 -18.53
C SER A 434 -9.23 24.70 -17.71
N GLU A 435 -8.80 25.75 -18.40
CA GLU A 435 -8.42 27.05 -17.87
C GLU A 435 -9.07 28.15 -18.74
N PRO A 436 -9.41 29.33 -18.19
CA PRO A 436 -10.02 30.42 -18.98
C PRO A 436 -9.16 30.83 -20.18
N MET A 437 -9.76 31.30 -21.27
CA MET A 437 -8.99 31.88 -22.39
C MET A 437 -8.26 33.15 -21.93
N ASN A 438 -7.02 33.34 -22.38
CA ASN A 438 -6.20 34.49 -22.00
C ASN A 438 -6.59 35.75 -22.79
N ASP A 439 -6.77 35.62 -24.11
CA ASP A 439 -7.26 36.69 -24.99
C ASP A 439 -7.98 36.07 -26.19
N THR A 440 -9.29 36.32 -26.29
CA THR A 440 -10.15 35.80 -27.36
C THR A 440 -10.19 36.70 -28.59
N THR A 441 -9.61 37.90 -28.52
CA THR A 441 -9.56 38.88 -29.62
C THR A 441 -8.34 38.69 -30.51
N ASN A 442 -7.25 38.13 -29.95
CA ASN A 442 -6.02 37.85 -30.67
C ASN A 442 -5.95 36.39 -31.13
N ILE A 443 -6.06 36.16 -32.43
CA ILE A 443 -6.04 34.83 -33.02
C ILE A 443 -4.76 34.02 -32.69
N THR A 444 -3.61 34.69 -32.54
CA THR A 444 -2.34 34.02 -32.18
C THR A 444 -2.41 33.50 -30.75
N GLN A 445 -2.96 34.31 -29.83
CA GLN A 445 -3.15 33.90 -28.44
C GLN A 445 -4.18 32.78 -28.33
N VAL A 446 -5.30 32.87 -29.07
CA VAL A 446 -6.29 31.80 -29.16
C VAL A 446 -5.63 30.48 -29.58
N PHE A 447 -4.79 30.48 -30.61
CA PHE A 447 -4.11 29.24 -31.04
C PHE A 447 -3.13 28.70 -30.00
N SER A 448 -2.39 29.57 -29.30
CA SER A 448 -1.56 29.17 -28.16
C SER A 448 -2.41 28.50 -27.09
N ASP A 449 -3.56 29.11 -26.79
CA ASP A 449 -4.45 28.66 -25.73
C ASP A 449 -5.08 27.29 -26.01
N LEU A 450 -5.48 27.05 -27.26
CA LEU A 450 -6.02 25.76 -27.71
C LEU A 450 -5.00 24.62 -27.58
N SER A 451 -3.70 24.93 -27.59
CA SER A 451 -2.61 23.94 -27.47
C SER A 451 -2.34 23.49 -26.03
N GLU A 452 -2.78 24.27 -25.05
CA GLU A 452 -2.53 24.02 -23.62
C GLU A 452 -3.76 23.46 -22.88
N ARG A 453 -4.97 23.59 -23.45
CA ARG A 453 -6.24 23.24 -22.79
C ARG A 453 -6.84 21.94 -23.33
N ILE A 454 -7.17 21.00 -22.43
CA ILE A 454 -7.84 19.73 -22.78
C ILE A 454 -9.30 20.00 -23.16
N CYS A 455 -10.05 20.67 -22.29
CA CYS A 455 -11.37 21.23 -22.62
C CYS A 455 -11.24 22.71 -22.97
N ILE A 456 -11.86 23.10 -24.09
CA ILE A 456 -11.90 24.46 -24.59
C ILE A 456 -13.15 25.15 -24.03
N PRO A 457 -12.99 26.21 -23.20
CA PRO A 457 -14.13 26.96 -22.69
C PRO A 457 -14.82 27.71 -23.83
N LYS A 458 -16.11 28.05 -23.66
CA LYS A 458 -16.87 28.80 -24.66
C LYS A 458 -16.29 30.19 -24.90
N PHE A 459 -15.99 30.52 -26.16
CA PHE A 459 -15.60 31.86 -26.59
C PHE A 459 -16.05 32.13 -28.04
N ASP A 460 -16.03 33.39 -28.45
CA ASP A 460 -16.25 33.77 -29.85
C ASP A 460 -14.92 33.85 -30.58
N PHE A 461 -14.76 33.04 -31.63
CA PHE A 461 -13.54 32.97 -32.42
C PHE A 461 -13.32 34.31 -33.17
N PRO A 462 -12.11 34.87 -33.15
CA PRO A 462 -11.82 36.17 -33.76
C PRO A 462 -11.70 36.06 -35.29
N ALA A 463 -12.83 35.80 -35.95
CA ALA A 463 -12.98 35.71 -37.39
C ALA A 463 -14.34 36.28 -37.82
N ASP A 464 -14.41 36.80 -39.05
CA ASP A 464 -15.65 37.32 -39.65
C ASP A 464 -16.58 36.17 -40.07
N LEU A 465 -17.14 35.47 -39.08
CA LEU A 465 -18.06 34.36 -39.24
C LEU A 465 -19.45 34.73 -38.72
N ALA A 466 -20.50 34.25 -39.39
CA ALA A 466 -21.87 34.44 -38.91
C ALA A 466 -22.12 33.76 -37.55
N GLU A 467 -21.36 32.70 -37.24
CA GLU A 467 -21.49 31.86 -36.04
C GLU A 467 -20.09 31.63 -35.43
N PRO A 468 -19.54 32.59 -34.67
CA PRO A 468 -18.15 32.50 -34.21
C PRO A 468 -17.96 31.66 -32.95
N THR A 469 -19.03 31.28 -32.25
CA THR A 469 -18.95 30.64 -30.94
C THR A 469 -18.36 29.23 -31.01
N TYR A 470 -17.24 29.01 -30.33
CA TYR A 470 -16.44 27.80 -30.33
C TYR A 470 -16.20 27.29 -28.89
N ALA A 471 -16.26 25.97 -28.69
CA ALA A 471 -15.98 25.32 -27.40
C ALA A 471 -15.71 23.82 -27.60
N THR A 472 -15.34 23.11 -26.52
CA THR A 472 -15.58 21.67 -26.45
C THR A 472 -17.08 21.42 -26.36
N LYS A 473 -17.67 20.92 -27.44
CA LYS A 473 -19.12 20.73 -27.56
C LYS A 473 -19.57 19.48 -26.84
N THR A 474 -18.89 18.36 -27.14
CA THR A 474 -19.22 17.03 -26.65
C THR A 474 -17.96 16.28 -26.21
N SER A 475 -18.12 15.35 -25.29
CA SER A 475 -17.08 14.40 -24.88
C SER A 475 -17.61 12.98 -25.01
N THR A 476 -16.74 12.06 -25.42
CA THR A 476 -17.10 10.65 -25.55
C THR A 476 -16.11 9.79 -24.76
N VAL A 477 -16.66 8.86 -23.97
CA VAL A 477 -15.92 7.81 -23.27
C VAL A 477 -16.37 6.47 -23.84
N VAL A 478 -15.42 5.61 -24.20
CA VAL A 478 -15.66 4.23 -24.63
C VAL A 478 -14.79 3.30 -23.80
N LEU A 479 -15.43 2.41 -23.05
CA LEU A 479 -14.78 1.36 -22.27
C LEU A 479 -15.09 0.02 -22.91
N VAL A 480 -14.10 -0.86 -22.97
CA VAL A 480 -14.29 -2.27 -23.35
C VAL A 480 -13.66 -3.13 -22.27
N ASP A 481 -14.43 -4.01 -21.63
CA ASP A 481 -13.93 -4.90 -20.59
C ASP A 481 -13.33 -6.20 -21.14
N HIS A 482 -12.78 -7.02 -20.26
CA HIS A 482 -12.18 -8.31 -20.62
C HIS A 482 -13.19 -9.36 -21.10
N GLU A 483 -14.49 -9.13 -20.92
CA GLU A 483 -15.58 -9.95 -21.46
C GLU A 483 -16.14 -9.40 -22.77
N ASN A 484 -15.48 -8.39 -23.36
CA ASN A 484 -15.88 -7.66 -24.56
C ASN A 484 -17.22 -6.93 -24.42
N ARG A 485 -17.62 -6.54 -23.21
CA ARG A 485 -18.72 -5.60 -23.01
C ARG A 485 -18.21 -4.19 -23.26
N VAL A 486 -18.93 -3.47 -24.09
CA VAL A 486 -18.67 -2.08 -24.46
C VAL A 486 -19.63 -1.18 -23.70
N THR A 487 -19.08 -0.14 -23.10
CA THR A 487 -19.82 0.99 -22.55
C THR A 487 -19.40 2.26 -23.27
N PHE A 488 -20.34 2.82 -24.03
CA PHE A 488 -20.17 4.06 -24.79
C PHE A 488 -21.02 5.14 -24.12
N VAL A 489 -20.40 6.23 -23.70
CA VAL A 489 -21.08 7.39 -23.11
C VAL A 489 -20.68 8.66 -23.83
N GLU A 490 -21.65 9.40 -24.36
CA GLU A 490 -21.45 10.73 -24.96
C GLU A 490 -22.16 11.79 -24.13
N ARG A 491 -21.39 12.76 -23.66
CA ARG A 491 -21.83 13.89 -22.83
C ARG A 491 -21.79 15.19 -23.62
N ASP A 492 -22.92 15.90 -23.62
CA ASP A 492 -22.99 17.27 -24.12
C ASP A 492 -22.69 18.24 -22.97
N TRP A 493 -21.86 19.25 -23.23
CA TRP A 493 -21.50 20.24 -22.21
C TRP A 493 -22.43 21.46 -22.19
N HIS A 494 -23.23 21.64 -23.24
CA HIS A 494 -24.09 22.79 -23.44
C HIS A 494 -25.50 22.36 -23.82
N ASP A 495 -26.50 23.11 -23.34
CA ASP A 495 -27.91 22.90 -23.68
C ASP A 495 -28.26 23.39 -25.09
N GLU A 496 -29.52 23.22 -25.50
CA GLU A 496 -30.07 23.68 -26.77
C GLU A 496 -29.96 25.20 -27.00
N ASN A 497 -29.81 25.98 -25.92
CA ASN A 497 -29.60 27.43 -25.93
C ASN A 497 -28.10 27.81 -25.87
N LEU A 498 -27.21 26.83 -26.01
CA LEU A 498 -25.76 26.97 -25.93
C LEU A 498 -25.24 27.45 -24.56
N SER A 499 -26.01 27.24 -23.50
CA SER A 499 -25.61 27.52 -22.12
C SER A 499 -24.96 26.28 -21.51
N PRO A 500 -23.88 26.42 -20.73
CA PRO A 500 -23.24 25.26 -20.12
C PRO A 500 -24.17 24.59 -19.10
N PHE A 501 -24.20 23.25 -19.08
CA PHE A 501 -24.93 22.51 -18.07
C PHE A 501 -24.33 22.73 -16.67
N SER A 502 -25.19 22.71 -15.64
CA SER A 502 -24.71 22.62 -14.25
C SER A 502 -24.04 21.25 -14.02
N PRO A 503 -22.99 21.17 -13.19
CA PRO A 503 -22.38 19.88 -12.86
C PRO A 503 -23.41 18.85 -12.36
N GLY A 504 -23.45 17.68 -13.00
CA GLY A 504 -24.38 16.60 -12.67
C GLY A 504 -25.76 16.69 -13.36
N ALA A 505 -26.02 17.73 -14.13
CA ALA A 505 -27.24 17.90 -14.93
C ALA A 505 -26.99 17.66 -16.44
N TYR A 506 -26.01 16.81 -16.75
CA TYR A 506 -25.61 16.53 -18.13
C TYR A 506 -26.64 15.65 -18.84
N GLU A 507 -26.83 15.90 -20.13
CA GLU A 507 -27.66 15.05 -20.99
C GLU A 507 -26.81 13.96 -21.63
N ASP A 508 -26.49 12.90 -20.90
CA ASP A 508 -25.67 11.80 -21.44
C ASP A 508 -26.48 10.85 -22.33
N ILE A 509 -25.88 10.43 -23.44
CA ILE A 509 -26.31 9.24 -24.17
C ILE A 509 -25.40 8.09 -23.76
N SER A 510 -26.00 6.97 -23.35
CA SER A 510 -25.29 5.76 -22.98
C SER A 510 -25.78 4.57 -23.81
N HIS A 511 -24.83 3.82 -24.35
CA HIS A 511 -25.07 2.55 -25.02
C HIS A 511 -24.18 1.48 -24.39
N ARG A 512 -24.77 0.34 -24.04
CA ARG A 512 -24.07 -0.85 -23.56
C ARG A 512 -24.39 -2.04 -24.44
N PHE A 513 -23.38 -2.73 -24.93
CA PHE A 513 -23.51 -3.90 -25.81
C PHE A 513 -22.28 -4.80 -25.71
N THR A 514 -22.38 -6.04 -26.19
CA THR A 514 -21.23 -6.96 -26.26
C THR A 514 -20.72 -7.01 -27.69
N LEU A 515 -19.39 -7.06 -27.87
CA LEU A 515 -18.81 -7.24 -29.20
C LEU A 515 -19.23 -8.60 -29.79
N GLU A 516 -19.63 -8.58 -31.05
CA GLU A 516 -19.91 -9.75 -31.87
C GLU A 516 -18.59 -10.43 -32.24
N LYS A 517 -18.50 -11.74 -31.98
CA LYS A 517 -17.31 -12.56 -32.27
C LYS A 517 -17.21 -12.96 -33.74
#